data_AF-A0A0D6L3A8-F1
#
_entry.id   AF-A0A0D6L3A8-F1
#
_cell.length_a   1.000
_cell.length_b   1.000
_cell.length_c   1.000
_cell.angle_alpha   90.00
_cell.angle_beta   90.00
_cell.angle_gamma   90.00
#
_symmetry.space_group_name_H-M   'P 1'
#
loop_
_entity.id
_entity.type
_entity.pdbx_description
1 polymer ?
#
loop_
_entity_poly.entity_id
_entity_poly.type
_entity_poly.pdbx_seq_one_letter_code
_entity_poly.pdbx_strand_id
1 'polypeptide(L)'
;YITISKIRNQFARHHRLAISALALVFAMIAKLPMYFEVEVVPNGNCTGVTSLTAIVSEFSEKEPYKSVYKFWFRSIITIVLPFILCFYLNFGIIRRLRIQHQGAKLFRFATSEHR
;
A
#
# COMPACT_ATOMS: atom_id res chain seq x y z
N TYR A 1 -7.96 -34.26 8.64
CA TYR A 1 -7.59 -33.17 7.71
C TYR A 1 -8.36 -31.86 7.88
N ILE A 2 -9.56 -31.84 8.50
CA ILE A 2 -10.41 -30.63 8.59
C ILE A 2 -9.88 -29.55 9.56
N THR A 3 -9.13 -29.91 10.61
CA THR A 3 -8.71 -28.97 11.67
C THR A 3 -7.50 -28.10 11.30
N ILE A 4 -6.52 -28.64 10.55
CA ILE A 4 -5.31 -27.91 10.12
C ILE A 4 -5.67 -26.80 9.11
N SER A 5 -6.69 -27.03 8.27
CA SER A 5 -7.17 -26.03 7.31
C SER A 5 -7.81 -24.82 8.02
N LYS A 6 -8.56 -25.04 9.11
CA LYS A 6 -9.22 -23.97 9.88
C LYS A 6 -8.21 -23.04 10.57
N ILE A 7 -7.17 -23.61 11.19
CA ILE A 7 -6.09 -22.86 11.86
C ILE A 7 -5.26 -22.06 10.84
N ARG A 8 -4.89 -22.69 9.71
CA ARG A 8 -4.17 -22.01 8.62
C ARG A 8 -4.99 -20.87 8.02
N ASN A 9 -6.31 -21.04 7.90
CA ASN A 9 -7.22 -20.02 7.39
C ASN A 9 -7.40 -18.86 8.38
N GLN A 10 -7.47 -19.14 9.69
CA GLN A 10 -7.60 -18.10 10.71
C GLN A 10 -6.31 -17.28 10.88
N PHE A 11 -5.14 -17.93 10.83
CA PHE A 11 -3.84 -17.26 10.80
C PHE A 11 -3.67 -16.38 9.55
N ALA A 12 -4.04 -16.91 8.37
CA ALA A 12 -4.05 -16.15 7.13
C ALA A 12 -5.01 -14.94 7.18
N ARG A 13 -6.15 -15.07 7.86
CA ARG A 13 -7.13 -13.97 8.03
C ARG A 13 -6.62 -12.87 8.96
N HIS A 14 -5.96 -13.24 10.06
CA HIS A 14 -5.39 -12.26 11.00
C HIS A 14 -4.22 -11.48 10.39
N HIS A 15 -3.32 -12.17 9.66
CA HIS A 15 -2.24 -11.49 8.93
C HIS A 15 -2.77 -10.55 7.84
N ARG A 16 -3.83 -10.93 7.11
CA ARG A 16 -4.46 -10.04 6.12
C ARG A 16 -5.05 -8.80 6.78
N LEU A 17 -5.76 -8.94 7.90
CA LEU A 17 -6.30 -7.81 8.65
C LEU A 17 -5.20 -6.89 9.17
N ALA A 18 -4.11 -7.45 9.70
CA ALA A 18 -2.95 -6.67 10.15
C ALA A 18 -2.30 -5.90 9.00
N ILE A 19 -2.09 -6.54 7.83
CA ILE A 19 -1.55 -5.88 6.64
C ILE A 19 -2.48 -4.76 6.16
N SER A 20 -3.79 -4.98 6.12
CA SER A 20 -4.78 -3.96 5.76
C SER A 20 -4.79 -2.80 6.75
N ALA A 21 -4.73 -3.08 8.06
CA ALA A 21 -4.67 -2.04 9.09
C ALA A 21 -3.38 -1.21 8.98
N LEU A 22 -2.23 -1.85 8.78
CA LEU A 22 -0.96 -1.18 8.56
C LEU A 22 -0.99 -0.30 7.30
N ALA A 23 -1.58 -0.80 6.20
CA ALA A 23 -1.74 -0.03 4.98
C ALA A 23 -2.62 1.22 5.19
N LEU A 24 -3.69 1.11 5.97
CA LEU A 24 -4.55 2.24 6.32
C LEU A 24 -3.82 3.27 7.19
N VAL A 25 -3.11 2.81 8.23
CA VAL A 25 -2.31 3.71 9.09
C VAL A 25 -1.24 4.42 8.26
N PHE A 26 -0.55 3.69 7.39
CA PHE A 26 0.45 4.24 6.49
C PHE A 26 -0.16 5.28 5.53
N ALA A 27 -1.32 4.99 4.95
CA ALA A 27 -2.03 5.91 4.07
C ALA A 27 -2.47 7.19 4.82
N MET A 28 -2.94 7.06 6.06
CA MET A 28 -3.31 8.19 6.91
C MET A 28 -2.09 9.07 7.20
N ILE A 29 -0.95 8.49 7.58
CA ILE A 29 0.29 9.24 7.85
C ILE A 29 0.78 9.94 6.58
N ALA A 30 0.74 9.28 5.43
CA ALA A 30 1.16 9.89 4.17
C ALA A 30 0.24 11.03 3.69
N LYS A 31 -1.04 11.02 4.10
CA LYS A 31 -2.04 12.04 3.75
C LYS A 31 -2.16 13.16 4.78
N LEU A 32 -1.87 12.90 6.05
CA LEU A 32 -1.96 13.86 7.15
C LEU A 32 -1.23 15.19 6.90
N PRO A 33 -0.03 15.23 6.30
CA PRO A 33 0.66 16.49 5.99
C PRO A 33 -0.13 17.39 5.04
N MET A 34 -0.90 16.81 4.10
CA MET A 34 -1.74 17.59 3.19
C MET A 34 -2.79 18.41 3.93
N TYR A 35 -3.23 17.95 5.11
CA TYR A 35 -4.18 18.69 5.94
C TYR A 35 -3.56 19.96 6.54
N PHE A 36 -2.28 19.92 6.90
CA PHE A 36 -1.55 21.08 7.44
C PHE A 36 -1.02 22.04 6.35
N GLU A 37 -0.99 21.59 5.10
CA GLU A 37 -0.52 22.38 3.96
C GLU A 37 -1.57 23.32 3.38
N VAL A 38 -2.85 23.13 3.71
CA VAL A 38 -3.98 23.89 3.17
C VAL A 38 -4.55 24.80 4.24
N GLU A 39 -4.60 26.09 3.95
CA GLU A 39 -5.22 27.11 4.80
C GLU A 39 -6.46 27.67 4.09
N VAL A 40 -7.57 27.76 4.83
CA VAL A 40 -8.84 28.26 4.28
C VAL A 40 -8.96 29.73 4.65
N VAL A 41 -8.77 30.60 3.67
CA VAL A 41 -8.82 32.05 3.85
C VAL A 41 -10.16 32.57 3.31
N PRO A 42 -10.84 33.48 4.03
CA PRO A 42 -12.05 34.11 3.54
C PRO A 42 -11.74 35.04 2.37
N ASN A 43 -12.38 34.81 1.23
CA ASN A 43 -12.27 35.67 0.05
C ASN A 43 -13.28 36.82 0.18
N GLY A 44 -12.79 38.02 0.50
CA GLY A 44 -13.62 39.20 0.77
C GLY A 44 -14.52 39.66 -0.39
N ASN A 45 -14.31 39.14 -1.61
CA ASN A 45 -15.08 39.49 -2.81
C ASN A 45 -16.17 38.47 -3.20
N CYS A 46 -16.38 37.39 -2.45
CA CYS A 46 -17.34 36.35 -2.83
C CYS A 46 -18.32 35.99 -1.69
N THR A 47 -19.60 35.87 -2.03
CA THR A 47 -20.68 35.49 -1.10
C THR A 47 -21.13 34.05 -1.33
N GLY A 48 -21.44 33.30 -0.27
CA GLY A 48 -21.94 31.92 -0.35
C GLY A 48 -20.83 30.87 -0.33
N VAL A 49 -21.00 29.74 -1.04
CA VAL A 49 -20.05 28.60 -1.07
C VAL A 49 -18.67 28.93 -1.66
N THR A 50 -18.51 30.10 -2.28
CA THR A 50 -17.25 30.63 -2.84
C THR A 50 -16.56 31.66 -1.95
N SER A 51 -17.09 31.92 -0.74
CA SER A 51 -16.49 32.83 0.24
C SER A 51 -15.19 32.30 0.87
N LEU A 52 -14.83 31.06 0.60
CA LEU A 52 -13.68 30.36 1.18
C LEU A 52 -12.73 29.93 0.06
N THR A 53 -11.49 30.42 0.07
CA THR A 53 -10.43 29.97 -0.85
C THR A 53 -9.40 29.16 -0.07
N ALA A 54 -9.04 27.99 -0.62
CA ALA A 54 -7.97 27.17 -0.10
C ALA A 54 -6.64 27.68 -0.68
N ILE A 55 -5.85 28.37 0.13
CA ILE A 55 -4.49 28.75 -0.23
C ILE A 55 -3.50 27.77 0.38
N VAL A 56 -2.33 27.64 -0.25
CA VAL A 56 -1.22 26.89 0.35
C VAL A 56 -0.63 27.71 1.49
N SER A 57 -0.46 27.09 2.67
CA SER A 57 0.12 27.79 3.82
C SER A 57 1.57 28.19 3.53
N GLU A 58 1.99 29.37 4.01
CA GLU A 58 3.33 29.92 3.82
C GLU A 58 4.43 28.97 4.36
N PHE A 59 4.12 28.19 5.40
CA PHE A 59 5.01 27.17 5.95
C PHE A 59 5.36 26.09 4.92
N SER A 60 4.42 25.75 4.04
CA SER A 60 4.62 24.72 3.04
C SER A 60 5.52 25.17 1.88
N GLU A 61 5.74 26.47 1.70
CA GLU A 61 6.58 27.00 0.63
C GLU A 61 8.03 27.23 1.05
N LYS A 62 8.35 27.05 2.34
CA LYS A 62 9.74 27.17 2.82
C LYS A 62 10.57 25.97 2.37
N GLU A 63 11.68 26.27 1.71
CA GLU A 63 12.75 25.30 1.48
C GLU A 63 13.36 24.88 2.84
N PRO A 64 13.65 23.59 3.08
CA PRO A 64 13.68 22.47 2.13
C PRO A 64 12.38 21.63 2.09
N TYR A 65 11.37 21.98 2.88
CA TYR A 65 10.16 21.17 3.06
C TYR A 65 9.38 21.02 1.75
N LYS A 66 9.27 22.11 0.97
CA LYS A 66 8.60 22.12 -0.34
C LYS A 66 9.20 21.07 -1.30
N SER A 67 10.51 21.08 -1.50
CA SER A 67 11.17 20.19 -2.45
C SER A 67 11.25 18.73 -1.95
N VAL A 68 11.64 18.52 -0.70
CA VAL A 68 11.87 17.17 -0.18
C VAL A 68 10.56 16.43 0.10
N TYR A 69 9.58 17.12 0.69
CA TYR A 69 8.36 16.46 1.15
C TYR A 69 7.28 16.37 0.06
N LYS A 70 6.96 17.50 -0.60
CA LYS A 70 5.89 17.51 -1.61
C LYS A 70 6.30 16.81 -2.90
N PHE A 71 7.55 16.97 -3.34
CA PHE A 71 8.00 16.42 -4.61
C PHE A 71 8.59 15.02 -4.44
N TRP A 72 9.62 14.85 -3.60
CA TRP A 72 10.32 13.57 -3.49
C TRP A 72 9.53 12.52 -2.70
N PHE A 73 9.14 12.82 -1.46
CA PHE A 73 8.47 11.85 -0.60
C PHE A 73 7.13 11.41 -1.19
N ARG A 74 6.26 12.35 -1.59
CA ARG A 74 4.95 12.02 -2.17
C ARG A 74 5.08 11.17 -3.44
N SER A 75 5.99 11.53 -4.34
CA SER A 75 6.17 10.82 -5.61
C SER A 75 6.72 9.40 -5.40
N ILE A 76 7.69 9.22 -4.49
CA ILE A 76 8.21 7.89 -4.14
C ILE A 76 7.11 7.02 -3.52
N ILE A 77 6.35 7.56 -2.56
CA ILE A 77 5.33 6.77 -1.86
C ILE A 77 4.14 6.40 -2.77
N THR A 78 3.67 7.30 -3.64
CA THR A 78 2.49 7.01 -4.45
C THR A 78 2.81 6.26 -5.75
N ILE A 79 4.02 6.42 -6.30
CA ILE A 79 4.41 5.81 -7.57
C ILE A 79 5.29 4.59 -7.31
N VAL A 80 6.44 4.75 -6.66
CA VAL A 80 7.46 3.68 -6.58
C VAL A 80 7.02 2.53 -5.68
N LEU A 81 6.45 2.83 -4.51
CA LEU A 81 6.03 1.83 -3.53
C LEU A 81 5.03 0.79 -4.06
N PRO A 82 3.93 1.14 -4.75
CA PRO A 82 3.02 0.12 -5.30
C PRO A 82 3.69 -0.76 -6.35
N PHE A 83 4.59 -0.23 -7.18
CA PHE A 83 5.33 -1.05 -8.15
C PHE A 83 6.25 -2.06 -7.45
N ILE A 84 6.99 -1.64 -6.43
CA ILE A 84 7.87 -2.53 -5.66
C ILE A 84 7.05 -3.62 -4.97
N LEU A 85 5.92 -3.26 -4.34
CA LEU A 85 5.04 -4.23 -3.68
C LEU A 85 4.46 -5.23 -4.68
N CYS A 86 3.95 -4.76 -5.81
CA CYS A 86 3.46 -5.62 -6.88
C CYS A 86 4.56 -6.56 -7.37
N PHE A 87 5.76 -6.04 -7.64
CA PHE A 87 6.88 -6.85 -8.11
C PHE A 87 7.26 -7.94 -7.08
N TYR A 88 7.40 -7.58 -5.82
CA TYR A 88 7.75 -8.51 -4.74
C TYR A 88 6.69 -9.61 -4.57
N LEU A 89 5.41 -9.23 -4.54
CA LEU A 89 4.30 -10.18 -4.39
C LEU A 89 4.20 -11.13 -5.59
N ASN A 90 4.28 -10.60 -6.81
CA ASN A 90 4.26 -11.41 -8.03
C ASN A 90 5.44 -12.38 -8.06
N PHE A 91 6.65 -11.93 -7.73
CA PHE A 91 7.83 -12.79 -7.63
C PHE A 91 7.66 -13.90 -6.59
N GLY A 92 7.12 -13.55 -5.40
CA GLY A 92 6.81 -14.51 -4.35
C GLY A 92 5.83 -15.59 -4.82
N ILE A 93 4.75 -15.21 -5.51
CA ILE A 93 3.75 -16.13 -6.07
C ILE A 93 4.41 -17.08 -7.08
N ILE A 94 5.18 -16.55 -8.04
CA ILE A 94 5.87 -17.35 -9.06
C ILE A 94 6.82 -18.37 -8.40
N ARG A 95 7.59 -17.96 -7.40
CA ARG A 95 8.52 -18.85 -6.70
C ARG A 95 7.79 -19.99 -5.99
N ARG A 96 6.68 -19.69 -5.31
CA ARG A 96 5.85 -20.71 -4.64
C ARG A 96 5.22 -21.65 -5.66
N LEU A 97 4.69 -21.12 -6.76
CA LEU A 97 4.09 -21.92 -7.83
C LEU A 97 5.10 -22.87 -8.48
N ARG A 98 6.34 -22.40 -8.72
CA ARG A 98 7.42 -23.23 -9.28
C ARG A 98 7.74 -24.43 -8.38
N ILE A 99 7.83 -24.21 -7.07
CA ILE A 99 8.09 -25.28 -6.08
C ILE A 99 6.94 -26.31 -6.09
N GLN A 100 5.69 -25.85 -6.09
CA GLN A 100 4.52 -26.73 -6.15
C GLN A 100 4.48 -27.53 -7.45
N HIS A 101 4.79 -26.91 -8.59
CA HIS A 101 4.81 -27.57 -9.90
C HIS A 101 5.91 -28.62 -10.01
N GLN A 102 7.11 -28.35 -9.48
CA GLN A 102 8.20 -29.33 -9.41
C GLN A 102 7.85 -30.51 -8.51
N GLY A 103 7.26 -30.26 -7.34
CA GLY A 103 6.76 -31.31 -6.45
C GLY A 103 5.71 -32.19 -7.12
N ALA A 104 4.72 -31.59 -7.79
CA ALA A 104 3.68 -32.32 -8.50
C ALA A 104 4.22 -33.19 -9.65
N LYS A 105 5.23 -32.71 -10.39
CA LYS A 105 5.93 -33.53 -11.40
C LYS A 105 6.62 -34.72 -10.76
N LEU A 106 7.33 -34.52 -9.65
CA LEU A 106 8.03 -35.58 -8.93
C LEU A 106 7.06 -36.66 -8.43
N PHE A 107 5.94 -36.26 -7.84
CA PHE A 107 4.88 -37.19 -7.40
C PHE A 107 4.30 -38.01 -8.55
N ARG A 108 4.12 -37.39 -9.73
CA ARG A 108 3.62 -38.09 -10.93
C ARG A 108 4.61 -39.16 -11.44
N PHE A 109 5.91 -38.88 -11.36
CA PHE A 109 6.94 -39.87 -11.73
C PHE A 109 6.99 -41.03 -10.75
N ALA A 110 6.93 -40.75 -9.44
CA ALA A 110 6.91 -41.78 -8.41
C ALA A 110 5.67 -42.71 -8.53
N THR A 111 4.50 -42.18 -8.90
CA THR A 111 3.32 -43.02 -9.12
C THR A 111 3.33 -43.79 -10.44
N SER A 112 4.07 -43.34 -11.46
CA SER A 112 4.23 -44.09 -12.72
C SER A 112 5.22 -45.24 -12.62
N GLU A 113 6.18 -45.19 -11.70
CA GLU A 113 7.20 -46.23 -11.53
C GLU A 113 6.66 -47.48 -10.80
N HIS A 114 5.57 -47.33 -10.05
CA HIS A 114 4.90 -48.41 -9.30
C HIS A 114 3.83 -49.17 -10.12
N ARG A 115 3.69 -48.93 -11.42
CA ARG A 115 2.77 -49.63 -12.32
C ARG A 115 3.53 -50.36 -13.42
#